data_AF-A0A1Y2K596-F1
#
_entry.id   AF-A0A1Y2K596-F1
#
_cell.length_a   1.000
_cell.length_b   1.000
_cell.length_c   1.000
_cell.angle_alpha   90.00
_cell.angle_beta   90.00
_cell.angle_gamma   90.00
#
_symmetry.space_group_name_H-M   'P 1'
#
loop_
_entity.id
_entity.type
_entity.pdbx_description
1 polymer ?
#
loop_
_entity_poly.entity_id
_entity_poly.type
_entity_poly.pdbx_seq_one_letter_code
_entity_poly.pdbx_strand_id
1 'polypeptide(L)'
;MKASKRETALALLFGGALLIPYQMIFGALIPNASGKLGHDHTGFIPAMLDGYNWFSVNGLFSVPWFTPAFCGGLPAFPHPQNGYFSIPQWLAFFVDPLTVLQITLLLFAYLGYVGMWLLLRDSFKTSPMAALLGATLFAFNGFFAYRLAIGHVLFHPIMLTPLAAFLLLRAVNTGGRLATAGWLSGAALLLAYGMISGMGSLMPAMAFALLLTTALHMQQTHWRARPLLIWAGVCVLAVAISAAKIVASFAFLSQFPRVDYLLPGFRTILMGLDLLVRSLFWTPPDLQTINHYMDNRTWGLERHEFEYGLSLVPLIILAIVALLWLRQRPWSKDWSRPKTHSIVLALLILFPFAINTFEPHWNAFLKSLPVLGSSSFLGRWLVIYTVLVAMAAAWAFDALPWRNKALPWLALALCVGGVIAQNALTDKQHYQAQGYDPTAVVKEYNAVKQREDYAPQIEALLMYRDGAGRPLLHANRNDSLIVRQSPILCYEPIFGYRLGRFPWRPLRPGPADMSFEKNIFNFKNPACYVYPDENQCKPGDHFRLDQHAQLMKLLRYHPYEFEMSTAQKIANVVSLAALAGAMLCLLANLVVGIMPSGFRGTRHLGK
;
A
#
# COMPACT_ATOMS: atom_id res chain seq x y z
N MET A 1 29.71 9.55 6.95
CA MET A 1 29.93 8.90 8.27
C MET A 1 28.84 7.87 8.54
N LYS A 2 29.16 6.72 9.18
CA LYS A 2 28.13 5.81 9.71
C LYS A 2 27.58 6.39 11.01
N ALA A 3 26.28 6.23 11.28
CA ALA A 3 25.71 6.66 12.56
C ALA A 3 26.31 5.86 13.71
N SER A 4 26.60 6.51 14.84
CA SER A 4 27.05 5.79 16.04
C SER A 4 25.89 4.99 16.65
N LYS A 5 26.20 3.98 17.48
CA LYS A 5 25.17 3.22 18.22
C LYS A 5 24.31 4.15 19.09
N ARG A 6 24.93 5.15 19.72
CA ARG A 6 24.25 6.16 20.54
C ARG A 6 23.32 7.04 19.70
N GLU A 7 23.79 7.53 18.56
CA GLU A 7 22.96 8.32 17.63
C GLU A 7 21.74 7.51 17.16
N THR A 8 21.94 6.23 16.85
CA THR A 8 20.86 5.33 16.42
C THR A 8 19.83 5.14 17.53
N ALA A 9 20.28 4.86 18.76
CA ALA A 9 19.38 4.72 19.90
C ALA A 9 18.56 6.00 20.16
N LEU A 10 19.19 7.17 20.11
CA LEU A 10 18.50 8.45 20.28
C LEU A 10 17.48 8.72 19.18
N ALA A 11 17.79 8.38 17.92
CA ALA A 11 16.84 8.52 16.82
C ALA A 11 15.63 7.59 16.98
N LEU A 12 15.84 6.35 17.42
CA LEU A 12 14.75 5.40 17.69
C LEU A 12 13.83 5.87 18.82
N LEU A 13 14.42 6.42 19.90
CA LEU A 13 13.67 7.01 21.01
C LEU A 13 12.89 8.25 20.58
N PHE A 14 13.51 9.12 19.78
CA PHE A 14 12.84 10.29 19.22
C PHE A 14 11.64 9.91 18.35
N GLY A 15 11.81 8.94 17.44
CA GLY A 15 10.70 8.40 16.65
C GLY A 15 9.60 7.79 17.51
N GLY A 16 9.95 7.10 18.60
CA GLY A 16 8.97 6.55 19.55
C GLY A 16 8.19 7.64 20.27
N ALA A 17 8.87 8.71 20.70
CA ALA A 17 8.23 9.87 21.32
C ALA A 17 7.27 10.60 20.35
N LEU A 18 7.60 10.66 19.05
CA LEU A 18 6.72 11.22 18.02
C LEU A 18 5.40 10.47 17.84
N LEU A 19 5.32 9.20 18.25
CA LEU A 19 4.07 8.44 18.16
C LEU A 19 2.99 8.98 19.10
N ILE A 20 3.35 9.67 20.18
CA ILE A 20 2.39 10.29 21.10
C ILE A 20 1.57 11.38 20.40
N PRO A 21 2.16 12.46 19.86
CA PRO A 21 1.38 13.44 19.10
C PRO A 21 0.76 12.84 17.84
N TYR A 22 1.40 11.86 17.19
CA TYR A 22 0.82 11.18 16.04
C TYR A 22 -0.50 10.48 16.39
N GLN A 23 -0.53 9.74 17.51
CA GLN A 23 -1.73 9.08 18.02
C GLN A 23 -2.82 10.09 18.38
N MET A 24 -2.46 11.20 19.03
CA MET A 24 -3.43 12.24 19.39
C MET A 24 -4.08 12.89 18.16
N ILE A 25 -3.32 13.05 17.07
CA ILE A 25 -3.79 13.73 15.85
C ILE A 25 -4.59 12.78 14.95
N PHE A 26 -4.03 11.61 14.65
CA PHE A 26 -4.57 10.69 13.65
C PHE A 26 -5.29 9.49 14.25
N GLY A 27 -4.88 9.04 15.44
CA GLY A 27 -5.55 7.94 16.14
C GLY A 27 -7.00 8.27 16.50
N ALA A 28 -7.31 9.54 16.73
CA ALA A 28 -8.67 10.05 16.96
C ALA A 28 -9.59 10.00 15.72
N LEU A 29 -9.09 9.51 14.57
CA LEU A 29 -9.88 9.28 13.36
C LEU A 29 -10.36 7.82 13.25
N ILE A 30 -9.87 6.90 14.11
CA ILE A 30 -10.05 5.46 13.93
C ILE A 30 -10.35 4.73 15.27
N PRO A 31 -11.59 4.74 15.78
CA PRO A 31 -12.76 5.39 15.21
C PRO A 31 -12.77 6.89 15.46
N ASN A 32 -13.65 7.58 14.73
CA ASN A 32 -13.93 8.99 14.95
C ASN A 32 -14.67 9.23 16.27
N ALA A 33 -14.93 10.50 16.62
CA ALA A 33 -15.55 10.87 17.89
C ALA A 33 -16.94 10.25 18.13
N SER A 34 -17.64 9.81 17.07
CA SER A 34 -18.93 9.12 17.14
C SER A 34 -18.82 7.59 17.16
N GLY A 35 -17.61 7.04 17.28
CA GLY A 35 -17.36 5.61 17.23
C GLY A 35 -17.50 5.00 15.82
N LYS A 36 -17.56 5.84 14.78
CA LYS A 36 -17.72 5.42 13.38
C LYS A 36 -16.39 5.45 12.63
N LEU A 37 -16.37 4.86 11.44
CA LEU A 37 -15.22 4.74 10.57
C LEU A 37 -15.53 5.26 9.16
N GLY A 38 -14.46 5.50 8.39
CA GLY A 38 -14.53 5.73 6.96
C GLY A 38 -15.32 4.66 6.20
N HIS A 39 -16.03 5.07 5.15
CA HIS A 39 -16.95 4.20 4.42
C HIS A 39 -16.29 2.94 3.83
N ASP A 40 -15.02 3.01 3.41
CA ASP A 40 -14.33 1.86 2.82
C ASP A 40 -13.98 0.76 3.85
N HIS A 41 -14.08 1.07 5.15
CA HIS A 41 -13.98 0.03 6.18
C HIS A 41 -15.10 -1.01 6.10
N THR A 42 -16.21 -0.74 5.40
CA THR A 42 -17.23 -1.76 5.11
C THR A 42 -16.68 -2.93 4.28
N GLY A 43 -15.61 -2.73 3.52
CA GLY A 43 -14.90 -3.83 2.87
C GLY A 43 -13.96 -4.55 3.84
N PHE A 44 -13.15 -3.79 4.59
CA PHE A 44 -12.00 -4.34 5.30
C PHE A 44 -12.30 -4.92 6.68
N ILE A 45 -13.22 -4.33 7.45
CA ILE A 45 -13.56 -4.84 8.78
C ILE A 45 -14.23 -6.22 8.68
N PRO A 46 -15.23 -6.44 7.81
CA PRO A 46 -15.75 -7.78 7.52
C PRO A 46 -14.69 -8.73 6.97
N ALA A 47 -13.79 -8.26 6.10
CA ALA A 47 -12.73 -9.10 5.54
C ALA A 47 -11.73 -9.59 6.60
N MET A 48 -11.48 -8.82 7.67
CA MET A 48 -10.65 -9.29 8.79
C MET A 48 -11.31 -10.44 9.55
N LEU A 49 -12.63 -10.37 9.76
CA LEU A 49 -13.41 -11.47 10.35
C LEU A 49 -13.45 -12.68 9.41
N ASP A 50 -13.61 -12.47 8.11
CA ASP A 50 -13.54 -13.54 7.09
C ASP A 50 -12.18 -14.25 7.11
N GLY A 51 -11.09 -13.50 7.18
CA GLY A 51 -9.74 -14.04 7.33
C GLY A 51 -9.56 -14.77 8.67
N TYR A 52 -10.15 -14.28 9.75
CA TYR A 52 -10.14 -14.98 11.04
C TYR A 52 -10.88 -16.32 10.97
N ASN A 53 -12.05 -16.36 10.33
CA ASN A 53 -12.82 -17.60 10.11
C ASN A 53 -12.04 -18.63 9.28
N TRP A 54 -11.31 -18.19 8.26
CA TRP A 54 -10.43 -19.09 7.53
C TRP A 54 -9.28 -19.60 8.40
N PHE A 55 -8.65 -18.72 9.18
CA PHE A 55 -7.56 -19.06 10.09
C PHE A 55 -7.98 -20.07 11.17
N SER A 56 -9.17 -19.90 11.77
CA SER A 56 -9.65 -20.81 12.83
C SER A 56 -9.86 -22.24 12.35
N VAL A 57 -10.17 -22.41 11.06
CA VAL A 57 -10.38 -23.74 10.44
C VAL A 57 -9.09 -24.33 9.87
N ASN A 58 -8.21 -23.52 9.28
CA ASN A 58 -7.11 -24.01 8.44
C ASN A 58 -5.70 -23.67 8.95
N GLY A 59 -5.59 -22.82 9.97
CA GLY A 59 -4.31 -22.32 10.48
C GLY A 59 -3.63 -21.27 9.59
N LEU A 60 -2.45 -20.84 10.02
CA LEU A 60 -1.75 -19.65 9.48
C LEU A 60 -1.25 -19.81 8.04
N PHE A 61 -0.78 -21.00 7.69
CA PHE A 61 -0.06 -21.23 6.43
C PHE A 61 -0.95 -21.71 5.28
N SER A 62 -2.23 -21.95 5.54
CA SER A 62 -3.18 -22.34 4.50
C SER A 62 -3.60 -21.13 3.66
N VAL A 63 -3.50 -21.26 2.34
CA VAL A 63 -3.83 -20.18 1.40
C VAL A 63 -5.34 -20.15 1.15
N PRO A 64 -6.06 -19.07 1.51
CA PRO A 64 -7.49 -18.93 1.22
C PRO A 64 -7.69 -18.64 -0.26
N TRP A 65 -7.82 -19.68 -1.10
CA TRP A 65 -8.09 -19.47 -2.53
C TRP A 65 -9.45 -18.80 -2.76
N PHE A 66 -10.44 -19.13 -1.94
CA PHE A 66 -11.81 -18.68 -2.07
C PHE A 66 -12.41 -18.34 -0.71
N THR A 67 -13.44 -17.50 -0.71
CA THR A 67 -14.24 -17.15 0.47
C THR A 67 -15.73 -17.31 0.19
N PRO A 68 -16.53 -17.86 1.13
CA PRO A 68 -17.98 -17.88 1.02
C PRO A 68 -18.63 -16.56 1.45
N ALA A 69 -17.93 -15.67 2.16
CA ALA A 69 -18.56 -14.56 2.88
C ALA A 69 -19.20 -13.51 1.98
N PHE A 70 -18.71 -13.32 0.76
CA PHE A 70 -19.10 -12.18 -0.07
C PHE A 70 -19.62 -12.62 -1.44
N CYS A 71 -20.66 -11.93 -1.93
CA CYS A 71 -21.22 -12.06 -3.29
C CYS A 71 -21.67 -13.48 -3.68
N GLY A 72 -22.03 -14.34 -2.72
CA GLY A 72 -22.37 -15.74 -2.97
C GLY A 72 -21.18 -16.60 -3.39
N GLY A 73 -19.97 -16.24 -2.94
CA GLY A 73 -18.71 -16.93 -3.22
C GLY A 73 -17.78 -16.11 -4.11
N LEU A 74 -16.55 -15.88 -3.65
CA LEU A 74 -15.53 -15.11 -4.39
C LEU A 74 -14.11 -15.71 -4.33
N PRO A 75 -13.25 -15.37 -5.31
CA PRO A 75 -11.81 -15.51 -5.16
C PRO A 75 -11.30 -14.67 -3.98
N ALA A 76 -10.47 -15.27 -3.13
CA ALA A 76 -9.79 -14.59 -2.03
C ALA A 76 -8.31 -14.36 -2.37
N PHE A 77 -7.49 -15.41 -2.44
CA PHE A 77 -6.07 -15.29 -2.82
C PHE A 77 -5.87 -14.66 -4.21
N PRO A 78 -6.66 -14.98 -5.24
CA PRO A 78 -6.59 -14.27 -6.53
C PRO A 78 -7.02 -12.80 -6.44
N HIS A 79 -7.79 -12.38 -5.45
CA HIS A 79 -8.27 -11.01 -5.35
C HIS A 79 -7.11 -10.03 -5.09
N PRO A 80 -6.87 -9.02 -5.95
CA PRO A 80 -5.72 -8.13 -5.83
C PRO A 80 -5.80 -7.20 -4.61
N GLN A 81 -6.99 -7.04 -4.01
CA GLN A 81 -7.22 -6.27 -2.79
C GLN A 81 -7.61 -7.15 -1.60
N ASN A 82 -7.31 -8.46 -1.63
CA ASN A 82 -7.40 -9.29 -0.43
C ASN A 82 -6.08 -9.23 0.33
N GLY A 83 -6.17 -8.84 1.60
CA GLY A 83 -5.02 -8.63 2.49
C GLY A 83 -4.76 -9.77 3.45
N TYR A 84 -5.13 -11.03 3.15
CA TYR A 84 -4.99 -12.13 4.11
C TYR A 84 -3.55 -12.30 4.65
N PHE A 85 -2.56 -12.13 3.78
CA PHE A 85 -1.14 -12.20 4.15
C PHE A 85 -0.53 -10.82 4.51
N SER A 86 -1.35 -9.89 4.99
CA SER A 86 -0.91 -8.58 5.46
C SER A 86 -0.70 -8.55 6.97
N ILE A 87 0.16 -7.64 7.47
CA ILE A 87 0.35 -7.40 8.90
C ILE A 87 -0.98 -7.08 9.61
N PRO A 88 -1.88 -6.21 9.07
CA PRO A 88 -3.20 -6.00 9.66
C PRO A 88 -4.00 -7.30 9.86
N GLN A 89 -4.07 -8.18 8.86
CA GLN A 89 -4.77 -9.47 9.03
C GLN A 89 -4.08 -10.35 10.07
N TRP A 90 -2.74 -10.41 10.06
CA TRP A 90 -1.98 -11.17 11.05
C TRP A 90 -2.25 -10.70 12.48
N LEU A 91 -2.32 -9.38 12.70
CA LEU A 91 -2.71 -8.82 14.00
C LEU A 91 -4.16 -9.17 14.35
N ALA A 92 -5.05 -9.22 13.36
CA ALA A 92 -6.45 -9.62 13.54
C ALA A 92 -6.63 -11.08 13.96
N PHE A 93 -5.59 -11.91 13.99
CA PHE A 93 -5.65 -13.23 14.63
C PHE A 93 -5.53 -13.14 16.16
N PHE A 94 -5.00 -12.04 16.69
CA PHE A 94 -4.66 -11.90 18.11
C PHE A 94 -5.42 -10.78 18.82
N VAL A 95 -5.86 -9.75 18.12
CA VAL A 95 -6.59 -8.59 18.69
C VAL A 95 -7.75 -8.18 17.80
N ASP A 96 -8.70 -7.44 18.35
CA ASP A 96 -9.90 -7.03 17.62
C ASP A 96 -9.58 -6.05 16.46
N PRO A 97 -10.45 -5.98 15.43
CA PRO A 97 -10.20 -5.15 14.25
C PRO A 97 -9.92 -3.67 14.53
N LEU A 98 -10.49 -3.05 15.57
CA LEU A 98 -10.24 -1.63 15.85
C LEU A 98 -8.84 -1.44 16.42
N THR A 99 -8.44 -2.32 17.34
CA THR A 99 -7.06 -2.35 17.87
C THR A 99 -6.06 -2.61 16.75
N VAL A 100 -6.37 -3.49 15.79
CA VAL A 100 -5.53 -3.72 14.60
C VAL A 100 -5.26 -2.44 13.82
N LEU A 101 -6.30 -1.62 13.57
CA LEU A 101 -6.13 -0.39 12.81
C LEU A 101 -5.24 0.61 13.55
N GLN A 102 -5.40 0.73 14.87
CA GLN A 102 -4.55 1.58 15.71
C GLN A 102 -3.09 1.12 15.72
N ILE A 103 -2.84 -0.17 15.89
CA ILE A 103 -1.49 -0.73 15.83
C ILE A 103 -0.88 -0.52 14.43
N THR A 104 -1.66 -0.74 13.37
CA THR A 104 -1.21 -0.55 11.99
C THR A 104 -0.81 0.91 11.73
N LEU A 105 -1.62 1.86 12.20
CA LEU A 105 -1.34 3.29 12.11
C LEU A 105 0.02 3.64 12.74
N LEU A 106 0.23 3.23 13.99
CA LEU A 106 1.46 3.57 14.72
C LEU A 106 2.69 2.81 14.20
N LEU A 107 2.54 1.51 13.92
CA LEU A 107 3.63 0.65 13.47
C LEU A 107 4.17 1.14 12.13
N PHE A 108 3.33 1.41 11.15
CA PHE A 108 3.80 1.79 9.82
C PHE A 108 4.27 3.25 9.76
N ALA A 109 3.72 4.16 10.58
CA ALA A 109 4.31 5.48 10.78
C ALA A 109 5.75 5.37 11.34
N TYR A 110 5.95 4.53 12.35
CA TYR A 110 7.26 4.29 12.95
C TYR A 110 8.24 3.62 11.99
N LEU A 111 7.83 2.59 11.26
CA LEU A 111 8.68 1.91 10.27
C LEU A 111 9.07 2.86 9.13
N GLY A 112 8.15 3.72 8.68
CA GLY A 112 8.44 4.76 7.70
C GLY A 112 9.43 5.80 8.22
N TYR A 113 9.26 6.24 9.47
CA TYR A 113 10.22 7.10 10.17
C TYR A 113 11.62 6.48 10.20
N VAL A 114 11.74 5.23 10.69
CA VAL A 114 13.02 4.53 10.83
C VAL A 114 13.66 4.31 9.46
N GLY A 115 12.88 3.88 8.47
CA GLY A 115 13.35 3.71 7.09
C GLY A 115 13.93 4.99 6.50
N MET A 116 13.22 6.12 6.67
CA MET A 116 13.66 7.40 6.13
C MET A 116 14.91 7.93 6.86
N TRP A 117 14.97 7.78 8.18
CA TRP A 117 16.16 8.15 8.96
C TRP A 117 17.39 7.34 8.53
N LEU A 118 17.25 6.02 8.39
CA LEU A 118 18.31 5.13 7.92
C LEU A 118 18.76 5.47 6.49
N LEU A 119 17.82 5.72 5.60
CA LEU A 119 18.08 6.12 4.22
C LEU A 119 18.93 7.41 4.18
N LEU A 120 18.50 8.45 4.90
CA LEU A 120 19.17 9.74 4.92
C LEU A 120 20.56 9.68 5.59
N ARG A 121 20.66 9.03 6.76
CA ARG A 121 21.94 8.93 7.50
C ARG A 121 22.94 8.02 6.82
N ASP A 122 22.52 6.82 6.42
CA ASP A 122 23.45 5.81 5.92
C ASP A 122 23.65 5.92 4.40
N SER A 123 22.61 6.18 3.61
CA SER A 123 22.77 6.19 2.14
C SER A 123 23.14 7.58 1.62
N PHE A 124 22.54 8.63 2.14
CA PHE A 124 22.77 10.01 1.67
C PHE A 124 23.69 10.85 2.56
N LYS A 125 24.14 10.31 3.69
CA LYS A 125 25.15 10.89 4.59
C LYS A 125 24.79 12.26 5.17
N THR A 126 23.51 12.57 5.31
CA THR A 126 23.06 13.83 5.93
C THR A 126 23.42 13.89 7.42
N SER A 127 23.42 15.07 8.02
CA SER A 127 23.56 15.21 9.48
C SER A 127 22.44 14.49 10.25
N PRO A 128 22.66 14.16 11.54
CA PRO A 128 21.61 13.63 12.42
C PRO A 128 20.33 14.46 12.38
N MET A 129 20.44 15.79 12.53
CA MET A 129 19.29 16.69 12.60
C MET A 129 18.51 16.73 11.29
N ALA A 130 19.19 16.82 10.14
CA ALA A 130 18.56 16.75 8.83
C ALA A 130 17.79 15.42 8.62
N ALA A 131 18.38 14.31 9.06
CA ALA A 131 17.73 13.00 8.95
C ALA A 131 16.52 12.86 9.89
N LEU A 132 16.59 13.38 11.12
CA LEU A 132 15.46 13.42 12.05
C LEU A 132 14.30 14.23 11.46
N LEU A 133 14.60 15.38 10.83
CA LEU A 133 13.61 16.20 10.15
C LEU A 133 12.96 15.44 8.98
N GLY A 134 13.76 14.93 8.04
CA GLY A 134 13.23 14.19 6.88
C GLY A 134 12.39 12.97 7.28
N ALA A 135 12.83 12.24 8.32
CA ALA A 135 12.08 11.13 8.89
C ALA A 135 10.75 11.57 9.54
N THR A 136 10.74 12.70 10.25
CA THR A 136 9.51 13.27 10.83
C THR A 136 8.53 13.68 9.76
N LEU A 137 9.00 14.39 8.72
CA LEU A 137 8.18 14.81 7.59
C LEU A 137 7.52 13.61 6.90
N PHE A 138 8.30 12.56 6.62
CA PHE A 138 7.76 11.37 6.00
C PHE A 138 6.79 10.62 6.93
N ALA A 139 7.08 10.49 8.22
CA ALA A 139 6.19 9.81 9.17
C ALA A 139 4.82 10.49 9.25
N PHE A 140 4.80 11.83 9.26
CA PHE A 140 3.60 12.67 9.31
C PHE A 140 2.99 12.96 7.93
N ASN A 141 3.31 12.17 6.90
CA ASN A 141 2.67 12.37 5.60
C ASN A 141 1.15 12.07 5.68
N GLY A 142 0.35 12.98 5.14
CA GLY A 142 -1.10 12.87 5.11
C GLY A 142 -1.60 11.68 4.30
N PHE A 143 -0.86 11.26 3.26
CA PHE A 143 -1.27 10.13 2.42
C PHE A 143 -1.52 8.88 3.25
N PHE A 144 -0.63 8.54 4.17
CA PHE A 144 -0.82 7.32 4.95
C PHE A 144 -1.97 7.44 5.96
N ALA A 145 -1.97 8.48 6.80
CA ALA A 145 -2.94 8.60 7.89
C ALA A 145 -4.39 8.74 7.39
N TYR A 146 -4.61 9.61 6.40
CA TYR A 146 -5.96 9.87 5.90
C TYR A 146 -6.51 8.74 5.04
N ARG A 147 -5.64 7.99 4.34
CA ARG A 147 -6.05 6.78 3.62
C ARG A 147 -6.41 5.66 4.57
N LEU A 148 -5.67 5.50 5.67
CA LEU A 148 -6.07 4.54 6.68
C LEU A 148 -7.41 4.93 7.33
N ALA A 149 -7.62 6.23 7.62
CA ALA A 149 -8.86 6.72 8.22
C ALA A 149 -10.12 6.54 7.34
N ILE A 150 -9.99 6.64 6.02
CA ILE A 150 -11.14 6.40 5.13
C ILE A 150 -11.44 4.91 4.93
N GLY A 151 -10.44 4.04 5.11
CA GLY A 151 -10.58 2.59 4.92
C GLY A 151 -9.64 1.99 3.88
N HIS A 152 -8.70 2.72 3.28
CA HIS A 152 -7.68 2.14 2.40
C HIS A 152 -6.55 1.44 3.18
N VAL A 153 -6.93 0.46 4.02
CA VAL A 153 -6.05 -0.24 4.96
C VAL A 153 -4.85 -0.87 4.27
N LEU A 154 -5.03 -1.41 3.05
CA LEU A 154 -3.97 -2.11 2.32
C LEU A 154 -2.87 -1.20 1.76
N PHE A 155 -2.98 0.13 1.91
CA PHE A 155 -1.95 1.06 1.47
C PHE A 155 -0.82 1.25 2.47
N HIS A 156 -0.93 0.69 3.68
CA HIS A 156 0.13 0.75 4.70
C HIS A 156 1.55 0.33 4.23
N PRO A 157 1.76 -0.62 3.29
CA PRO A 157 3.11 -0.99 2.87
C PRO A 157 3.88 0.15 2.18
N ILE A 158 3.18 1.19 1.68
CA ILE A 158 3.84 2.35 1.07
C ILE A 158 4.81 3.04 2.04
N MET A 159 4.54 2.94 3.35
CA MET A 159 5.41 3.50 4.39
C MET A 159 6.75 2.77 4.48
N LEU A 160 6.86 1.55 3.95
CA LEU A 160 8.11 0.80 3.90
C LEU A 160 9.03 1.24 2.75
N THR A 161 8.59 2.16 1.89
CA THR A 161 9.38 2.63 0.72
C THR A 161 10.77 3.13 1.11
N PRO A 162 10.95 3.98 2.12
CA PRO A 162 12.29 4.44 2.50
C PRO A 162 13.16 3.33 3.09
N LEU A 163 12.57 2.38 3.81
CA LEU A 163 13.28 1.22 4.35
C LEU A 163 13.75 0.29 3.23
N ALA A 164 12.90 0.02 2.24
CA ALA A 164 13.26 -0.73 1.04
C ALA A 164 14.37 -0.04 0.25
N ALA A 165 14.32 1.29 0.10
CA ALA A 165 15.39 2.07 -0.53
C ALA A 165 16.70 1.98 0.25
N PHE A 166 16.66 2.03 1.59
CA PHE A 166 17.83 1.86 2.43
C PHE A 166 18.48 0.48 2.23
N LEU A 167 17.69 -0.61 2.28
CA LEU A 167 18.20 -1.98 2.08
C LEU A 167 18.81 -2.15 0.68
N LEU A 168 18.14 -1.61 -0.35
CA LEU A 168 18.64 -1.59 -1.73
C LEU A 168 20.00 -0.90 -1.83
N LEU A 169 20.11 0.34 -1.33
CA LEU A 169 21.36 1.11 -1.39
C LEU A 169 22.44 0.52 -0.47
N ARG A 170 22.07 -0.21 0.58
CA ARG A 170 23.03 -0.99 1.38
C ARG A 170 23.62 -2.15 0.59
N ALA A 171 22.82 -2.83 -0.24
CA ALA A 171 23.30 -3.89 -1.14
C ALA A 171 24.30 -3.34 -2.17
N VAL A 172 24.08 -2.12 -2.67
CA VAL A 172 25.00 -1.41 -3.58
C VAL A 172 26.36 -1.17 -2.92
N ASN A 173 26.35 -0.68 -1.69
CA ASN A 173 27.56 -0.22 -0.99
C ASN A 173 28.32 -1.35 -0.27
N THR A 174 27.81 -2.58 -0.28
CA THR A 174 28.45 -3.73 0.38
C THR A 174 29.39 -4.47 -0.58
N GLY A 175 30.57 -4.85 -0.10
CA GLY A 175 31.60 -5.52 -0.93
C GLY A 175 31.43 -7.03 -1.10
N GLY A 176 30.80 -7.74 -0.15
CA GLY A 176 30.67 -9.20 -0.18
C GLY A 176 29.41 -9.67 -0.89
N ARG A 177 29.54 -10.66 -1.80
CA ARG A 177 28.42 -11.23 -2.58
C ARG A 177 27.26 -11.69 -1.71
N LEU A 178 27.55 -12.44 -0.64
CA LEU A 178 26.52 -12.95 0.28
C LEU A 178 25.77 -11.82 1.00
N ALA A 179 26.49 -10.81 1.47
CA ALA A 179 25.88 -9.68 2.14
C ALA A 179 25.06 -8.82 1.17
N THR A 180 25.55 -8.61 -0.07
CA THR A 180 24.76 -7.98 -1.14
C THR A 180 23.49 -8.76 -1.42
N ALA A 181 23.55 -10.09 -1.53
CA ALA A 181 22.39 -10.94 -1.73
C ALA A 181 21.39 -10.84 -0.58
N GLY A 182 21.85 -10.83 0.68
CA GLY A 182 20.98 -10.65 1.84
C GLY A 182 20.27 -9.30 1.85
N TRP A 183 20.98 -8.19 1.62
CA TRP A 183 20.36 -6.86 1.57
C TRP A 183 19.37 -6.70 0.40
N LEU A 184 19.73 -7.23 -0.78
CA LEU A 184 18.86 -7.28 -1.95
C LEU A 184 17.59 -8.09 -1.65
N SER A 185 17.73 -9.25 -1.00
CA SER A 185 16.61 -10.10 -0.59
C SER A 185 15.68 -9.38 0.39
N GLY A 186 16.24 -8.65 1.36
CA GLY A 186 15.46 -7.83 2.27
C GLY A 186 14.63 -6.75 1.55
N ALA A 187 15.23 -6.02 0.62
CA ALA A 187 14.51 -5.03 -0.19
C ALA A 187 13.42 -5.68 -1.05
N ALA A 188 13.71 -6.84 -1.67
CA ALA A 188 12.76 -7.59 -2.48
C ALA A 188 11.58 -8.12 -1.67
N LEU A 189 11.80 -8.57 -0.43
CA LEU A 189 10.74 -9.02 0.46
C LEU A 189 9.80 -7.88 0.89
N LEU A 190 10.31 -6.68 1.14
CA LEU A 190 9.45 -5.53 1.44
C LEU A 190 8.61 -5.13 0.22
N LEU A 191 9.17 -5.22 -0.99
CA LEU A 191 8.42 -4.96 -2.22
C LEU A 191 7.39 -6.07 -2.49
N ALA A 192 7.76 -7.34 -2.35
CA ALA A 192 6.86 -8.49 -2.49
C ALA A 192 5.72 -8.46 -1.47
N TYR A 193 6.02 -8.03 -0.23
CA TYR A 193 5.02 -7.82 0.81
C TYR A 193 3.92 -6.87 0.35
N GLY A 194 4.25 -5.74 -0.29
CA GLY A 194 3.25 -4.82 -0.84
C GLY A 194 2.29 -5.48 -1.82
N MET A 195 2.77 -6.37 -2.70
CA MET A 195 1.91 -7.09 -3.64
C MET A 195 1.04 -8.13 -2.93
N ILE A 196 1.63 -8.91 -2.02
CA ILE A 196 0.96 -10.00 -1.30
C ILE A 196 -0.08 -9.47 -0.29
N SER A 197 0.17 -8.30 0.30
CA SER A 197 -0.74 -7.63 1.24
C SER A 197 -1.90 -6.90 0.54
N GLY A 198 -2.00 -6.98 -0.79
CA GLY A 198 -3.08 -6.40 -1.59
C GLY A 198 -2.94 -4.92 -1.94
N MET A 199 -1.70 -4.38 -1.91
CA MET A 199 -1.37 -3.01 -2.36
C MET A 199 -1.16 -2.92 -3.88
N GLY A 200 -1.80 -3.80 -4.68
CA GLY A 200 -1.48 -4.00 -6.09
C GLY A 200 -1.49 -2.72 -6.94
N SER A 201 -2.43 -1.79 -6.69
CA SER A 201 -2.54 -0.54 -7.46
C SER A 201 -1.41 0.48 -7.21
N LEU A 202 -0.69 0.39 -6.08
CA LEU A 202 0.42 1.30 -5.75
C LEU A 202 1.80 0.67 -5.97
N MET A 203 1.85 -0.62 -6.30
CA MET A 203 3.12 -1.32 -6.56
C MET A 203 4.00 -0.61 -7.61
N PRO A 204 3.45 -0.14 -8.75
CA PRO A 204 4.24 0.64 -9.71
C PRO A 204 4.80 1.94 -9.12
N ALA A 205 4.01 2.65 -8.32
CA ALA A 205 4.43 3.90 -7.68
C ALA A 205 5.56 3.66 -6.66
N MET A 206 5.47 2.60 -5.85
CA MET A 206 6.53 2.19 -4.92
C MET A 206 7.83 1.83 -5.68
N ALA A 207 7.75 1.01 -6.73
CA ALA A 207 8.91 0.65 -7.54
C ALA A 207 9.56 1.88 -8.21
N PHE A 208 8.75 2.83 -8.68
CA PHE A 208 9.23 4.07 -9.28
C PHE A 208 9.85 5.03 -8.25
N ALA A 209 9.30 5.10 -7.03
CA ALA A 209 9.94 5.83 -5.94
C ALA A 209 11.34 5.26 -5.63
N LEU A 210 11.48 3.92 -5.60
CA LEU A 210 12.79 3.27 -5.43
C LEU A 210 13.75 3.60 -6.59
N LEU A 211 13.25 3.66 -7.82
CA LEU A 211 14.06 4.06 -8.99
C LEU A 211 14.56 5.50 -8.84
N LEU A 212 13.68 6.43 -8.46
CA LEU A 212 14.05 7.83 -8.26
C LEU A 212 15.05 8.00 -7.12
N THR A 213 14.86 7.34 -5.99
CA THR A 213 15.83 7.34 -4.88
C THR A 213 17.17 6.76 -5.32
N THR A 214 17.16 5.70 -6.14
CA THR A 214 18.37 5.11 -6.72
C THR A 214 19.08 6.08 -7.68
N ALA A 215 18.33 6.74 -8.56
CA ALA A 215 18.86 7.75 -9.49
C ALA A 215 19.43 8.97 -8.76
N LEU A 216 18.81 9.40 -7.66
CA LEU A 216 19.34 10.45 -6.79
C LEU A 216 20.67 10.01 -6.14
N HIS A 217 20.76 8.77 -5.66
CA HIS A 217 22.02 8.24 -5.10
C HIS A 217 23.12 8.10 -6.16
N MET A 218 22.77 7.83 -7.42
CA MET A 218 23.73 7.76 -8.53
C MET A 218 24.50 9.07 -8.76
N GLN A 219 23.94 10.22 -8.37
CA GLN A 219 24.68 11.49 -8.40
C GLN A 219 25.92 11.48 -7.50
N GLN A 220 25.85 10.77 -6.36
CA GLN A 220 26.96 10.62 -5.42
C GLN A 220 28.02 9.61 -5.88
N THR A 221 27.65 8.72 -6.81
CA THR A 221 28.52 7.63 -7.30
C THR A 221 28.97 7.83 -8.74
N HIS A 222 28.86 9.06 -9.26
CA HIS A 222 29.21 9.43 -10.63
C HIS A 222 28.51 8.55 -11.69
N TRP A 223 27.23 8.24 -11.47
CA TRP A 223 26.37 7.53 -12.43
C TRP A 223 26.84 6.12 -12.83
N ARG A 224 27.50 5.40 -11.93
CA ARG A 224 27.80 3.97 -12.12
C ARG A 224 26.51 3.15 -12.28
N ALA A 225 26.52 2.11 -13.11
CA ALA A 225 25.34 1.29 -13.40
C ALA A 225 24.91 0.34 -12.25
N ARG A 226 25.82 0.03 -11.31
CA ARG A 226 25.56 -0.94 -10.22
C ARG A 226 24.28 -0.69 -9.42
N PRO A 227 23.92 0.53 -9.00
CA PRO A 227 22.66 0.80 -8.30
C PRO A 227 21.43 0.40 -9.12
N LEU A 228 21.42 0.66 -10.42
CA LEU A 228 20.31 0.27 -11.32
C LEU A 228 20.23 -1.25 -11.48
N LEU A 229 21.36 -1.95 -11.57
CA LEU A 229 21.38 -3.42 -11.63
C LEU A 229 20.84 -4.04 -10.35
N ILE A 230 21.18 -3.49 -9.18
CA ILE A 230 20.64 -3.93 -7.90
C ILE A 230 19.14 -3.63 -7.81
N TRP A 231 18.70 -2.43 -8.22
CA TRP A 231 17.27 -2.10 -8.29
C TRP A 231 16.51 -3.06 -9.19
N ALA A 232 17.01 -3.36 -10.39
CA ALA A 232 16.42 -4.32 -11.30
C ALA A 232 16.36 -5.72 -10.66
N GLY A 233 17.44 -6.16 -9.99
CA GLY A 233 17.48 -7.43 -9.26
C GLY A 233 16.46 -7.49 -8.12
N VAL A 234 16.25 -6.40 -7.37
CA VAL A 234 15.19 -6.29 -6.34
C VAL A 234 13.82 -6.47 -6.97
N CYS A 235 13.53 -5.78 -8.09
CA CYS A 235 12.24 -5.89 -8.78
C CYS A 235 12.00 -7.31 -9.33
N VAL A 236 12.99 -7.93 -9.97
CA VAL A 236 12.88 -9.29 -10.51
C VAL A 236 12.64 -10.29 -9.37
N LEU A 237 13.41 -10.21 -8.29
CA LEU A 237 13.23 -11.12 -7.15
C LEU A 237 11.88 -10.90 -6.46
N ALA A 238 11.42 -9.65 -6.31
CA ALA A 238 10.10 -9.37 -5.74
C ALA A 238 8.96 -9.94 -6.61
N VAL A 239 9.05 -9.82 -7.94
CA VAL A 239 8.09 -10.44 -8.87
C VAL A 239 8.14 -11.95 -8.76
N ALA A 240 9.34 -12.55 -8.66
CA ALA A 240 9.48 -13.99 -8.48
C ALA A 240 8.83 -14.47 -7.18
N ILE A 241 9.09 -13.80 -6.05
CA ILE A 241 8.47 -14.10 -4.75
C ILE A 241 6.94 -13.95 -4.84
N SER A 242 6.43 -12.93 -5.52
CA SER A 242 4.99 -12.69 -5.64
C SER A 242 4.33 -13.41 -6.83
N ALA A 243 5.05 -14.27 -7.57
CA ALA A 243 4.58 -14.84 -8.84
C ALA A 243 3.23 -15.54 -8.70
N ALA A 244 3.06 -16.36 -7.65
CA ALA A 244 1.81 -17.09 -7.39
C ALA A 244 0.61 -16.14 -7.24
N LYS A 245 0.77 -15.03 -6.50
CA LYS A 245 -0.27 -14.02 -6.31
C LYS A 245 -0.52 -13.23 -7.59
N ILE A 246 0.56 -12.83 -8.29
CA ILE A 246 0.48 -12.06 -9.53
C ILE A 246 -0.29 -12.83 -10.60
N VAL A 247 0.07 -14.09 -10.86
CA VAL A 247 -0.58 -14.91 -11.89
C VAL A 247 -2.05 -15.15 -11.55
N ALA A 248 -2.37 -15.50 -10.30
CA ALA A 248 -3.74 -15.70 -9.87
C ALA A 248 -4.58 -14.41 -10.00
N SER A 249 -4.03 -13.26 -9.60
CA SER A 249 -4.71 -11.98 -9.73
C SER A 249 -4.93 -11.56 -11.18
N PHE A 250 -3.97 -11.78 -12.06
CA PHE A 250 -4.16 -11.52 -13.49
C PHE A 250 -5.17 -12.49 -14.13
N ALA A 251 -5.18 -13.76 -13.74
CA ALA A 251 -6.17 -14.72 -14.19
C ALA A 251 -7.59 -14.23 -13.84
N PHE A 252 -7.82 -13.82 -12.60
CA PHE A 252 -9.11 -13.26 -12.19
C PHE A 252 -9.44 -11.92 -12.87
N LEU A 253 -8.49 -10.97 -12.91
CA LEU A 253 -8.71 -9.65 -13.53
C LEU A 253 -8.96 -9.74 -15.04
N SER A 254 -8.42 -10.74 -15.72
CA SER A 254 -8.64 -10.97 -17.15
C SER A 254 -10.11 -11.29 -17.47
N GLN A 255 -10.85 -11.86 -16.52
CA GLN A 255 -12.28 -12.12 -16.65
C GLN A 255 -13.13 -10.85 -16.42
N PHE A 256 -12.58 -9.87 -15.70
CA PHE A 256 -13.27 -8.62 -15.34
C PHE A 256 -12.41 -7.38 -15.62
N PRO A 257 -11.99 -7.14 -16.89
CA PRO A 257 -11.02 -6.11 -17.21
C PRO A 257 -11.62 -4.71 -17.03
N ARG A 258 -11.03 -3.87 -16.16
CA ARG A 258 -11.54 -2.52 -15.85
C ARG A 258 -11.20 -1.44 -16.89
N VAL A 259 -11.36 -1.76 -18.17
CA VAL A 259 -11.00 -0.85 -19.27
C VAL A 259 -12.02 0.27 -19.51
N ASP A 260 -13.26 0.13 -19.04
CA ASP A 260 -14.34 1.09 -19.33
C ASP A 260 -14.27 2.38 -18.49
N TYR A 261 -13.48 2.39 -17.41
CA TYR A 261 -13.36 3.60 -16.59
C TYR A 261 -12.58 4.68 -17.33
N LEU A 262 -13.09 5.90 -17.27
CA LEU A 262 -12.35 7.08 -17.69
C LEU A 262 -11.11 7.24 -16.81
N LEU A 263 -10.08 7.89 -17.35
CA LEU A 263 -8.82 8.15 -16.67
C LEU A 263 -8.73 9.65 -16.37
N PRO A 264 -9.06 10.08 -15.14
CA PRO A 264 -9.07 11.49 -14.78
C PRO A 264 -7.67 12.11 -14.85
N GLY A 265 -7.59 13.37 -15.25
CA GLY A 265 -6.37 14.15 -15.20
C GLY A 265 -6.62 15.65 -15.01
N PHE A 266 -5.58 16.38 -14.65
CA PHE A 266 -5.61 17.83 -14.47
C PHE A 266 -5.96 18.51 -15.78
N ARG A 267 -6.96 19.40 -15.73
CA ARG A 267 -7.42 20.20 -16.88
C ARG A 267 -6.33 21.08 -17.48
N THR A 268 -5.51 21.70 -16.62
CA THR A 268 -4.36 22.51 -17.03
C THR A 268 -3.16 22.24 -16.13
N ILE A 269 -1.96 22.55 -16.63
CA ILE A 269 -0.72 22.46 -15.85
C ILE A 269 -0.81 23.35 -14.60
N LEU A 270 -1.35 24.57 -14.70
CA LEU A 270 -1.45 25.50 -13.57
C LEU A 270 -2.40 24.98 -12.49
N MET A 271 -3.56 24.44 -12.87
CA MET A 271 -4.49 23.81 -11.91
C MET A 271 -3.86 22.57 -11.26
N GLY A 272 -3.13 21.76 -12.04
CA GLY A 272 -2.39 20.61 -11.51
C GLY A 272 -1.32 21.04 -10.51
N LEU A 273 -0.57 22.10 -10.80
CA LEU A 273 0.46 22.64 -9.89
C LEU A 273 -0.15 23.22 -8.62
N ASP A 274 -1.23 24.00 -8.71
CA ASP A 274 -1.94 24.52 -7.53
C ASP A 274 -2.45 23.38 -6.65
N LEU A 275 -3.10 22.38 -7.25
CA LEU A 275 -3.57 21.20 -6.53
C LEU A 275 -2.42 20.44 -5.88
N LEU A 276 -1.35 20.14 -6.62
CA LEU A 276 -0.18 19.43 -6.10
C LEU A 276 0.46 20.18 -4.92
N VAL A 277 0.64 21.49 -5.01
CA VAL A 277 1.22 22.32 -3.95
C VAL A 277 0.33 22.31 -2.71
N ARG A 278 -0.98 22.53 -2.87
CA ARG A 278 -1.94 22.49 -1.74
C ARG A 278 -1.98 21.11 -1.09
N SER A 279 -2.05 20.08 -1.91
CA SER A 279 -2.04 18.67 -1.52
C SER A 279 -0.79 18.23 -0.78
N LEU A 280 0.38 18.78 -1.12
CA LEU A 280 1.65 18.44 -0.47
C LEU A 280 1.96 19.29 0.75
N PHE A 281 1.59 20.57 0.79
CA PHE A 281 2.10 21.49 1.82
C PHE A 281 1.04 22.10 2.72
N TRP A 282 -0.23 22.08 2.34
CA TRP A 282 -1.32 22.73 3.07
C TRP A 282 -2.45 21.75 3.37
N THR A 283 -3.61 21.95 2.77
CA THR A 283 -4.77 21.07 2.74
C THR A 283 -5.31 21.10 1.31
N PRO A 284 -5.77 19.97 0.76
CA PRO A 284 -6.41 19.97 -0.55
C PRO A 284 -7.64 20.90 -0.53
N PRO A 285 -8.01 21.48 -1.69
CA PRO A 285 -9.17 22.34 -1.79
C PRO A 285 -10.47 21.56 -1.57
N ASP A 286 -11.60 22.26 -1.47
CA ASP A 286 -12.90 21.63 -1.32
C ASP A 286 -13.26 20.74 -2.53
N LEU A 287 -14.25 19.86 -2.35
CA LEU A 287 -14.63 18.88 -3.38
C LEU A 287 -15.08 19.53 -4.69
N GLN A 288 -15.74 20.69 -4.66
CA GLN A 288 -16.19 21.37 -5.87
C GLN A 288 -14.98 21.86 -6.67
N THR A 289 -14.00 22.45 -5.99
CA THR A 289 -12.74 22.89 -6.60
C THR A 289 -11.92 21.73 -7.15
N ILE A 290 -11.73 20.65 -6.37
CA ILE A 290 -11.05 19.42 -6.85
C ILE A 290 -11.68 18.93 -8.14
N ASN A 291 -13.00 18.82 -8.17
CA ASN A 291 -13.74 18.30 -9.31
C ASN A 291 -13.78 19.28 -10.51
N HIS A 292 -13.56 20.58 -10.29
CA HIS A 292 -13.37 21.57 -11.36
C HIS A 292 -11.99 21.46 -12.02
N TYR A 293 -10.96 21.08 -11.25
CA TYR A 293 -9.58 20.95 -11.75
C TYR A 293 -9.33 19.67 -12.55
N MET A 294 -10.28 18.73 -12.54
CA MET A 294 -10.12 17.39 -13.12
C MET A 294 -11.09 17.19 -14.29
N ASP A 295 -10.54 16.79 -15.45
CA ASP A 295 -11.31 16.36 -16.62
C ASP A 295 -11.31 14.83 -16.77
N ASN A 296 -12.16 14.33 -17.68
CA ASN A 296 -12.28 12.91 -18.04
C ASN A 296 -12.53 11.98 -16.85
N ARG A 297 -13.55 12.30 -16.05
CA ARG A 297 -13.90 11.61 -14.80
C ARG A 297 -15.27 10.93 -14.88
N THR A 298 -15.36 9.71 -14.37
CA THR A 298 -16.63 8.97 -14.22
C THR A 298 -17.39 9.38 -12.96
N TRP A 299 -16.67 9.77 -11.90
CA TRP A 299 -17.21 10.09 -10.59
C TRP A 299 -16.56 11.35 -10.02
N GLY A 300 -17.17 11.92 -8.98
CA GLY A 300 -16.48 12.90 -8.14
C GLY A 300 -15.31 12.24 -7.41
N LEU A 301 -14.12 12.85 -7.45
CA LEU A 301 -13.00 12.41 -6.64
C LEU A 301 -13.13 13.02 -5.24
N GLU A 302 -12.86 12.21 -4.23
CA GLU A 302 -13.00 12.63 -2.84
C GLU A 302 -11.74 13.30 -2.28
N ARG A 303 -11.89 14.04 -1.18
CA ARG A 303 -10.82 14.82 -0.54
C ARG A 303 -9.61 13.97 -0.22
N HIS A 304 -9.84 12.78 0.35
CA HIS A 304 -8.79 11.84 0.75
C HIS A 304 -7.93 11.37 -0.45
N GLU A 305 -8.40 11.51 -1.69
CA GLU A 305 -7.61 11.20 -2.89
C GLU A 305 -6.41 12.16 -3.10
N PHE A 306 -6.45 13.32 -2.45
CA PHE A 306 -5.51 14.44 -2.64
C PHE A 306 -4.80 14.89 -1.34
N GLU A 307 -5.00 14.18 -0.23
CA GLU A 307 -4.31 14.44 1.04
C GLU A 307 -2.94 13.74 1.03
N TYR A 308 -1.85 14.43 0.68
CA TYR A 308 -0.48 13.89 0.75
C TYR A 308 0.33 14.50 1.90
N GLY A 309 0.08 15.80 2.17
CA GLY A 309 0.46 16.62 3.32
C GLY A 309 1.78 16.31 4.03
N LEU A 310 2.81 17.13 3.83
CA LEU A 310 4.09 17.13 4.55
C LEU A 310 4.30 18.38 5.42
N SER A 311 3.24 19.18 5.62
CA SER A 311 3.27 20.54 6.19
C SER A 311 3.96 21.60 5.30
N LEU A 312 3.93 22.86 5.74
CA LEU A 312 4.63 23.98 5.11
C LEU A 312 6.14 23.98 5.36
N VAL A 313 6.59 23.22 6.36
CA VAL A 313 7.98 23.22 6.81
C VAL A 313 8.96 22.92 5.66
N PRO A 314 8.76 21.89 4.81
CA PRO A 314 9.61 21.65 3.65
C PRO A 314 9.68 22.85 2.69
N LEU A 315 8.53 23.47 2.41
CA LEU A 315 8.43 24.59 1.47
C LEU A 315 9.22 25.80 1.99
N ILE A 316 9.07 26.12 3.29
CA ILE A 316 9.80 27.22 3.94
C ILE A 316 11.31 26.98 3.90
N ILE A 317 11.77 25.77 4.24
CA ILE A 317 13.20 25.43 4.24
C ILE A 317 13.78 25.52 2.82
N LEU A 318 13.08 24.95 1.83
CA LEU A 318 13.50 25.00 0.43
C LEU A 318 13.56 26.45 -0.07
N ALA A 319 12.58 27.29 0.29
CA ALA A 319 12.57 28.71 -0.06
C ALA A 319 13.73 29.48 0.58
N ILE A 320 14.03 29.25 1.86
CA ILE A 320 15.17 29.89 2.55
C ILE A 320 16.48 29.52 1.85
N VAL A 321 16.71 28.25 1.57
CA VAL A 321 17.94 27.79 0.89
C VAL A 321 18.04 28.37 -0.52
N ALA A 322 16.93 28.39 -1.27
CA ALA A 322 16.90 29.01 -2.59
C ALA A 322 17.26 30.51 -2.54
N LEU A 323 16.71 31.26 -1.57
CA LEU A 323 17.03 32.68 -1.37
C LEU A 323 18.50 32.91 -0.99
N LEU A 324 19.06 32.06 -0.11
CA LEU A 324 20.48 32.14 0.25
C LEU A 324 21.38 31.85 -0.97
N TRP A 325 21.01 30.86 -1.78
CA TRP A 325 21.75 30.53 -3.00
C TRP A 325 21.71 31.66 -4.04
N LEU A 326 20.54 32.29 -4.23
CA LEU A 326 20.38 33.46 -5.10
C LEU A 326 21.20 34.67 -4.63
N ARG A 327 21.35 34.87 -3.32
CA ARG A 327 22.18 35.96 -2.75
C ARG A 327 23.69 35.74 -2.88
N GLN A 328 24.12 34.48 -2.84
CA GLN A 328 25.55 34.13 -2.88
C GLN A 328 26.10 33.99 -4.31
N ARG A 329 25.24 33.86 -5.32
CA ARG A 329 25.67 33.83 -6.73
C ARG A 329 25.80 35.26 -7.26
N PRO A 330 27.01 35.74 -7.63
CA PRO A 330 27.08 36.81 -8.62
C PRO A 330 26.40 36.29 -9.89
N TRP A 331 25.57 37.13 -10.53
CA TRP A 331 24.92 36.84 -11.80
C TRP A 331 26.00 36.62 -12.87
N SER A 332 26.55 35.40 -12.94
CA SER A 332 27.44 34.96 -14.00
C SER A 332 26.59 34.41 -15.14
N LYS A 333 26.89 34.84 -16.37
CA LYS A 333 26.23 34.38 -17.59
C LYS A 333 26.61 32.96 -18.02
N ASP A 334 27.51 32.29 -17.27
CA ASP A 334 27.92 30.92 -17.54
C ASP A 334 26.86 29.91 -17.08
N TRP A 335 25.79 29.84 -17.85
CA TRP A 335 24.87 28.71 -17.80
C TRP A 335 25.55 27.49 -18.42
N SER A 336 26.35 26.76 -17.62
CA SER A 336 26.90 25.47 -18.04
C SER A 336 25.76 24.58 -18.52
N ARG A 337 25.86 24.00 -19.73
CA ARG A 337 24.82 23.11 -20.27
C ARG A 337 24.51 22.01 -19.25
N PRO A 338 23.22 21.75 -18.93
CA PRO A 338 22.87 20.71 -17.98
C PRO A 338 23.39 19.37 -18.49
N LYS A 339 24.04 18.60 -17.62
CA LYS A 339 24.49 17.24 -17.96
C LYS A 339 23.27 16.39 -18.32
N THR A 340 23.38 15.52 -19.32
CA THR A 340 22.28 14.66 -19.81
C THR A 340 21.56 13.93 -18.68
N HIS A 341 22.31 13.42 -17.70
CA HIS A 341 21.74 12.72 -16.55
C HIS A 341 20.84 13.60 -15.65
N SER A 342 21.10 14.90 -15.56
CA SER A 342 20.24 15.85 -14.84
C SER A 342 18.92 16.06 -15.56
N ILE A 343 18.92 16.06 -16.89
CA ILE A 343 17.70 16.12 -17.71
C ILE A 343 16.87 14.86 -17.51
N VAL A 344 17.50 13.68 -17.58
CA VAL A 344 16.82 12.39 -17.34
C VAL A 344 16.17 12.36 -15.96
N LEU A 345 16.90 12.77 -14.91
CA LEU A 345 16.35 12.82 -13.56
C LEU A 345 15.16 13.80 -13.46
N ALA A 346 15.26 14.98 -14.08
CA ALA A 346 14.16 15.93 -14.11
C ALA A 346 12.91 15.35 -14.79
N LEU A 347 13.08 14.66 -15.93
CA LEU A 347 11.99 13.97 -16.62
C LEU A 347 11.35 12.88 -15.75
N LEU A 348 12.17 12.08 -15.05
CA LEU A 348 11.66 11.06 -14.13
C LEU A 348 10.88 11.68 -12.96
N ILE A 349 11.34 12.81 -12.40
CA ILE A 349 10.63 13.52 -11.33
C ILE A 349 9.31 14.12 -11.84
N LEU A 350 9.25 14.57 -13.08
CA LEU A 350 8.03 15.12 -13.69
C LEU A 350 7.03 14.05 -14.14
N PHE A 351 7.47 12.80 -14.32
CA PHE A 351 6.63 11.72 -14.84
C PHE A 351 5.33 11.48 -14.05
N PRO A 352 5.32 11.38 -12.69
CA PRO A 352 4.08 11.22 -11.92
C PRO A 352 3.07 12.35 -12.12
N PHE A 353 3.56 13.59 -12.33
CA PHE A 353 2.72 14.73 -12.65
C PHE A 353 2.18 14.65 -14.10
N ALA A 354 3.05 14.28 -15.05
CA ALA A 354 2.69 14.18 -16.46
C ALA A 354 1.59 13.13 -16.71
N ILE A 355 1.66 11.95 -16.09
CA ILE A 355 0.62 10.90 -16.23
C ILE A 355 -0.72 11.31 -15.60
N ASN A 356 -0.72 12.36 -14.78
CA ASN A 356 -1.92 12.93 -14.15
C ASN A 356 -2.42 14.18 -14.88
N THR A 357 -1.82 14.60 -15.98
CA THR A 357 -2.29 15.74 -16.79
C THR A 357 -3.20 15.23 -17.91
N PHE A 358 -4.35 15.88 -18.12
CA PHE A 358 -5.28 15.48 -19.17
C PHE A 358 -4.94 16.16 -20.49
N GLU A 359 -4.68 15.36 -21.51
CA GLU A 359 -4.68 15.74 -22.92
C GLU A 359 -5.22 14.53 -23.70
N PRO A 360 -6.15 14.67 -24.66
CA PRO A 360 -6.84 13.54 -25.28
C PRO A 360 -5.94 12.46 -25.88
N HIS A 361 -4.91 12.82 -26.65
CA HIS A 361 -4.00 11.85 -27.28
C HIS A 361 -3.08 11.18 -26.26
N TRP A 362 -2.59 11.95 -25.29
CA TRP A 362 -1.83 11.44 -24.16
C TRP A 362 -2.65 10.47 -23.32
N ASN A 363 -3.90 10.80 -23.02
CA ASN A 363 -4.81 9.94 -22.27
C ASN A 363 -5.08 8.63 -23.03
N ALA A 364 -5.32 8.70 -24.34
CA ALA A 364 -5.48 7.51 -25.19
C ALA A 364 -4.22 6.62 -25.17
N PHE A 365 -3.03 7.23 -25.24
CA PHE A 365 -1.78 6.50 -25.09
C PHE A 365 -1.68 5.82 -23.72
N LEU A 366 -1.94 6.54 -22.61
CA LEU A 366 -1.93 5.95 -21.27
C LEU A 366 -2.92 4.78 -21.14
N LYS A 367 -4.11 4.89 -21.77
CA LYS A 367 -5.12 3.81 -21.79
C LYS A 367 -4.69 2.57 -22.59
N SER A 368 -3.73 2.72 -23.51
CA SER A 368 -3.16 1.59 -24.27
C SER A 368 -2.12 0.79 -23.47
N LEU A 369 -1.55 1.39 -22.41
CA LEU A 369 -0.51 0.75 -21.62
C LEU A 369 -1.09 -0.25 -20.61
N PRO A 370 -0.50 -1.45 -20.47
CA PRO A 370 -0.87 -2.37 -19.40
C PRO A 370 -0.78 -1.72 -18.02
N VAL A 371 -1.66 -2.12 -17.09
CA VAL A 371 -1.78 -1.60 -15.71
C VAL A 371 -2.34 -0.16 -15.64
N LEU A 372 -1.80 0.78 -16.43
CA LEU A 372 -2.29 2.16 -16.48
C LEU A 372 -3.68 2.23 -17.12
N GLY A 373 -3.92 1.52 -18.21
CA GLY A 373 -5.21 1.51 -18.88
C GLY A 373 -6.35 0.88 -18.08
N SER A 374 -6.03 0.00 -17.14
CA SER A 374 -6.98 -0.61 -16.19
C SER A 374 -7.17 0.21 -14.91
N SER A 375 -6.44 1.31 -14.73
CA SER A 375 -6.56 2.18 -13.56
C SER A 375 -7.74 3.14 -13.72
N SER A 376 -8.47 3.38 -12.63
CA SER A 376 -9.56 4.38 -12.58
C SER A 376 -9.10 5.76 -12.09
N PHE A 377 -7.88 5.86 -11.54
CA PHE A 377 -7.31 7.11 -11.04
C PHE A 377 -5.79 6.97 -10.84
N LEU A 378 -5.00 7.86 -11.47
CA LEU A 378 -3.54 7.86 -11.36
C LEU A 378 -2.99 8.84 -10.32
N GLY A 379 -3.84 9.64 -9.66
CA GLY A 379 -3.36 10.66 -8.72
C GLY A 379 -2.59 10.05 -7.55
N ARG A 380 -2.86 8.79 -7.23
CA ARG A 380 -2.10 7.97 -6.28
C ARG A 380 -0.58 7.93 -6.53
N TRP A 381 -0.12 8.12 -7.77
CA TRP A 381 1.30 8.21 -8.10
C TRP A 381 1.99 9.47 -7.53
N LEU A 382 1.22 10.50 -7.17
CA LEU A 382 1.75 11.72 -6.54
C LEU A 382 2.30 11.43 -5.13
N VAL A 383 1.98 10.26 -4.54
CA VAL A 383 2.59 9.81 -3.27
C VAL A 383 4.11 9.76 -3.35
N ILE A 384 4.68 9.56 -4.54
CA ILE A 384 6.12 9.53 -4.77
C ILE A 384 6.78 10.83 -4.31
N TYR A 385 6.09 11.96 -4.46
CA TYR A 385 6.58 13.26 -4.01
C TYR A 385 6.74 13.35 -2.49
N THR A 386 6.02 12.54 -1.69
CA THR A 386 6.20 12.57 -0.22
C THR A 386 7.61 12.13 0.18
N VAL A 387 8.16 11.11 -0.48
CA VAL A 387 9.53 10.64 -0.29
C VAL A 387 10.53 11.69 -0.77
N LEU A 388 10.34 12.20 -1.99
CA LEU A 388 11.29 13.14 -2.61
C LEU A 388 11.37 14.46 -1.86
N VAL A 389 10.24 15.03 -1.47
CA VAL A 389 10.19 16.31 -0.76
C VAL A 389 10.76 16.17 0.65
N ALA A 390 10.50 15.06 1.35
CA ALA A 390 11.12 14.80 2.65
C ALA A 390 12.66 14.70 2.54
N MET A 391 13.18 14.04 1.50
CA MET A 391 14.62 14.00 1.22
C MET A 391 15.19 15.37 0.85
N ALA A 392 14.50 16.11 -0.02
CA ALA A 392 14.92 17.45 -0.45
C ALA A 392 14.97 18.43 0.73
N ALA A 393 13.96 18.40 1.61
CA ALA A 393 13.93 19.22 2.82
C ALA A 393 15.08 18.87 3.78
N ALA A 394 15.41 17.58 3.93
CA ALA A 394 16.56 17.16 4.73
C ALA A 394 17.88 17.70 4.16
N TRP A 395 18.11 17.59 2.85
CA TRP A 395 19.31 18.16 2.21
C TRP A 395 19.37 19.68 2.31
N ALA A 396 18.24 20.35 2.09
CA ALA A 396 18.15 21.80 2.23
C ALA A 396 18.49 22.23 3.66
N PHE A 397 17.95 21.54 4.66
CA PHE A 397 18.28 21.79 6.06
C PHE A 397 19.79 21.60 6.36
N ASP A 398 20.40 20.57 5.78
CA ASP A 398 21.82 20.28 5.95
C ASP A 398 22.74 21.32 5.28
N ALA A 399 22.25 21.96 4.22
CA ALA A 399 22.96 23.01 3.48
C ALA A 399 22.95 24.38 4.17
N LEU A 400 22.16 24.56 5.23
CA LEU A 400 22.07 25.84 5.94
C LEU A 400 23.37 26.16 6.70
N PRO A 401 23.88 27.41 6.63
CA PRO A 401 25.12 27.81 7.28
C PRO A 401 24.90 28.08 8.78
N TRP A 402 24.97 27.02 9.59
CA TRP A 402 24.78 27.10 11.04
C TRP A 402 25.98 27.78 11.73
N ARG A 403 25.73 28.93 12.39
CA ARG A 403 26.78 29.71 13.08
C ARG A 403 27.32 29.04 14.36
N ASN A 404 26.51 28.20 15.00
CA ASN A 404 26.91 27.46 16.19
C ASN A 404 26.21 26.09 16.24
N LYS A 405 26.66 25.22 17.15
CA LYS A 405 26.16 23.85 17.26
C LYS A 405 24.73 23.73 17.84
N ALA A 406 24.20 24.78 18.48
CA ALA A 406 22.87 24.76 19.11
C ALA A 406 21.73 25.14 18.15
N LEU A 407 21.99 26.07 17.21
CA LEU A 407 21.03 26.54 16.21
C LEU A 407 20.34 25.42 15.39
N PRO A 408 21.05 24.39 14.87
CA PRO A 408 20.38 23.32 14.14
C PRO A 408 19.41 22.51 15.02
N TRP A 409 19.69 22.37 16.32
CA TRP A 409 18.75 21.70 17.24
C TRP A 409 17.50 22.54 17.49
N LEU A 410 17.65 23.85 17.70
CA LEU A 410 16.52 24.76 17.82
C LEU A 410 15.68 24.78 16.55
N ALA A 411 16.32 24.87 15.38
CA ALA A 411 15.64 24.84 14.09
C ALA A 411 14.89 23.51 13.88
N LEU A 412 15.51 22.37 14.23
CA LEU A 412 14.84 21.08 14.21
C LEU A 412 13.60 21.07 15.11
N ALA A 413 13.71 21.54 16.35
CA ALA A 413 12.60 21.60 17.29
C ALA A 413 11.44 22.47 16.76
N LEU A 414 11.73 23.63 16.17
CA LEU A 414 10.73 24.50 15.54
C LEU A 414 10.08 23.82 14.33
N CYS A 415 10.87 23.15 13.49
CA CYS A 415 10.35 22.43 12.33
C CYS A 415 9.43 21.28 12.75
N VAL A 416 9.84 20.45 13.71
CA VAL A 416 9.03 19.34 14.23
C VAL A 416 7.78 19.86 14.92
N GLY A 417 7.90 20.91 15.73
CA GLY A 417 6.76 21.61 16.33
C GLY A 417 5.78 22.14 15.27
N GLY A 418 6.28 22.73 14.18
CA GLY A 418 5.48 23.20 13.05
C GLY A 418 4.74 22.08 12.31
N VAL A 419 5.40 20.94 12.08
CA VAL A 419 4.75 19.75 11.49
C VAL A 419 3.61 19.26 12.37
N ILE A 420 3.85 19.13 13.68
CA ILE A 420 2.85 18.66 14.65
C ILE A 420 1.69 19.66 14.74
N ALA A 421 1.99 20.95 14.89
CA ALA A 421 0.99 22.01 15.03
C ALA A 421 0.11 22.11 13.78
N GLN A 422 0.68 22.10 12.57
CA GLN A 422 -0.10 22.17 11.34
C GLN A 422 -1.03 20.94 11.20
N ASN A 423 -0.52 19.73 11.45
CA ASN A 423 -1.35 18.53 11.39
C ASN A 423 -2.44 18.53 12.46
N ALA A 424 -2.16 19.02 13.68
CA ALA A 424 -3.15 19.16 14.74
C ALA A 424 -4.28 20.14 14.35
N LEU A 425 -3.91 21.29 13.76
CA LEU A 425 -4.84 22.37 13.37
C LEU A 425 -5.57 22.13 12.04
N THR A 426 -5.12 21.16 11.23
CA THR A 426 -5.78 20.83 9.95
C THR A 426 -7.22 20.40 10.18
N ASP A 427 -8.14 20.91 9.36
CA ASP A 427 -9.55 20.52 9.38
C ASP A 427 -9.72 19.03 9.06
N LYS A 428 -10.40 18.32 9.97
CA LYS A 428 -10.69 16.87 9.89
C LYS A 428 -12.18 16.58 9.86
N GLN A 429 -13.05 17.58 9.63
CA GLN A 429 -14.50 17.42 9.64
C GLN A 429 -14.97 16.33 8.66
N HIS A 430 -14.34 16.23 7.48
CA HIS A 430 -14.65 15.18 6.50
C HIS A 430 -14.51 13.75 7.07
N TYR A 431 -13.51 13.50 7.92
CA TYR A 431 -13.27 12.19 8.54
C TYR A 431 -14.15 11.98 9.78
N GLN A 432 -14.41 13.05 10.53
CA GLN A 432 -15.33 13.01 11.66
C GLN A 432 -16.79 12.76 11.22
N ALA A 433 -17.16 13.15 10.00
CA ALA A 433 -18.48 12.93 9.42
C ALA A 433 -18.69 11.53 8.80
N GLN A 434 -17.70 10.64 8.84
CA GLN A 434 -17.83 9.29 8.29
C GLN A 434 -18.77 8.42 9.13
N GLY A 435 -19.50 7.51 8.48
CA GLY A 435 -20.69 6.87 9.06
C GLY A 435 -20.67 5.34 9.16
N TYR A 436 -19.60 4.64 8.75
CA TYR A 436 -19.58 3.18 8.87
C TYR A 436 -19.52 2.77 10.35
N ASP A 437 -20.40 1.85 10.76
CA ASP A 437 -20.47 1.36 12.14
C ASP A 437 -19.84 -0.03 12.25
N PRO A 438 -18.64 -0.16 12.82
CA PRO A 438 -17.98 -1.46 12.95
C PRO A 438 -18.50 -2.30 14.13
N THR A 439 -19.38 -1.76 14.98
CA THR A 439 -19.70 -2.35 16.30
C THR A 439 -20.20 -3.78 16.20
N ALA A 440 -21.09 -4.07 15.24
CA ALA A 440 -21.68 -5.40 15.08
C ALA A 440 -20.62 -6.45 14.69
N VAL A 441 -19.73 -6.10 13.75
CA VAL A 441 -18.65 -7.00 13.29
C VAL A 441 -17.61 -7.21 14.37
N VAL A 442 -17.22 -6.16 15.10
CA VAL A 442 -16.25 -6.26 16.21
C VAL A 442 -16.82 -7.10 17.36
N LYS A 443 -18.11 -6.92 17.66
CA LYS A 443 -18.81 -7.74 18.66
C LYS A 443 -18.82 -9.21 18.27
N GLU A 444 -19.17 -9.52 17.02
CA GLU A 444 -19.17 -10.91 16.54
C GLU A 444 -17.75 -11.49 16.53
N TYR A 445 -16.75 -10.73 16.06
CA TYR A 445 -15.35 -11.15 16.13
C TYR A 445 -14.94 -11.57 17.55
N ASN A 446 -15.25 -10.73 18.55
CA ASN A 446 -14.92 -11.03 19.94
C ASN A 446 -15.69 -12.25 20.48
N ALA A 447 -16.96 -12.40 20.11
CA ALA A 447 -17.77 -13.55 20.50
C ALA A 447 -17.25 -14.86 19.89
N VAL A 448 -16.88 -14.83 18.61
CA VAL A 448 -16.30 -15.95 17.87
C VAL A 448 -14.98 -16.40 18.49
N LYS A 449 -14.09 -15.47 18.79
CA LYS A 449 -12.78 -15.77 19.39
C LYS A 449 -12.87 -16.41 20.78
N GLN A 450 -13.95 -16.19 21.52
CA GLN A 450 -14.17 -16.74 22.85
C GLN A 450 -14.86 -18.11 22.87
N ARG A 451 -15.44 -18.55 21.74
CA ARG A 451 -16.19 -19.81 21.64
C ARG A 451 -15.26 -20.93 21.17
N GLU A 452 -15.01 -21.91 22.04
CA GLU A 452 -14.20 -23.09 21.69
C GLU A 452 -14.85 -23.95 20.59
N ASP A 453 -16.18 -24.07 20.59
CA ASP A 453 -16.95 -24.87 19.62
C ASP A 453 -17.42 -24.06 18.39
N TYR A 454 -16.83 -22.90 18.13
CA TYR A 454 -17.25 -22.09 16.98
C TYR A 454 -16.82 -22.73 15.65
N ALA A 455 -17.80 -23.19 14.88
CA ALA A 455 -17.63 -23.57 13.49
C ALA A 455 -18.13 -22.43 12.57
N PRO A 456 -17.24 -21.71 11.85
CA PRO A 456 -17.68 -20.71 10.88
C PRO A 456 -18.38 -21.40 9.71
N GLN A 457 -19.57 -20.90 9.37
CA GLN A 457 -20.32 -21.38 8.22
C GLN A 457 -21.15 -20.26 7.62
N ILE A 458 -21.26 -20.24 6.29
CA ILE A 458 -22.28 -19.48 5.57
C ILE A 458 -23.44 -20.42 5.23
N GLU A 459 -24.64 -20.04 5.62
CA GLU A 459 -25.85 -20.87 5.53
C GLU A 459 -26.79 -20.40 4.41
N ALA A 460 -26.81 -19.10 4.14
CA ALA A 460 -27.76 -18.51 3.20
C ALA A 460 -27.19 -17.28 2.49
N LEU A 461 -27.91 -16.83 1.46
CA LEU A 461 -27.68 -15.56 0.79
C LEU A 461 -28.72 -14.54 1.17
N LEU A 462 -28.25 -13.31 1.33
CA LEU A 462 -29.05 -12.16 1.72
C LEU A 462 -29.12 -11.13 0.59
N MET A 463 -30.28 -10.50 0.44
CA MET A 463 -30.43 -9.28 -0.35
C MET A 463 -31.22 -8.28 0.49
N TYR A 464 -30.57 -7.19 0.89
CA TYR A 464 -31.24 -6.07 1.53
C TYR A 464 -32.30 -5.49 0.59
N ARG A 465 -33.44 -5.08 1.17
CA ARG A 465 -34.53 -4.44 0.45
C ARG A 465 -34.89 -3.11 1.11
N ASP A 466 -35.33 -2.15 0.32
CA ASP A 466 -35.90 -0.90 0.82
C ASP A 466 -37.33 -1.11 1.36
N GLY A 467 -37.94 -0.05 1.91
CA GLY A 467 -39.31 -0.11 2.44
C GLY A 467 -40.38 -0.44 1.39
N ALA A 468 -40.05 -0.36 0.10
CA ALA A 468 -40.91 -0.75 -1.03
C ALA A 468 -40.58 -2.17 -1.55
N GLY A 469 -39.70 -2.91 -0.88
CA GLY A 469 -39.31 -4.26 -1.25
C GLY A 469 -38.30 -4.35 -2.40
N ARG A 470 -37.73 -3.24 -2.89
CA ARG A 470 -36.77 -3.23 -3.99
C ARG A 470 -35.35 -3.54 -3.49
N PRO A 471 -34.48 -4.18 -4.28
CA PRO A 471 -33.10 -4.43 -3.89
C PRO A 471 -32.36 -3.14 -3.51
N LEU A 472 -31.65 -3.16 -2.37
CA LEU A 472 -30.95 -2.01 -1.81
C LEU A 472 -29.43 -2.28 -1.71
N LEU A 473 -28.63 -1.36 -2.24
CA LEU A 473 -27.17 -1.33 -2.01
C LEU A 473 -26.89 -0.74 -0.62
N HIS A 474 -27.08 -1.56 0.42
CA HIS A 474 -26.90 -1.13 1.80
C HIS A 474 -25.43 -0.75 2.08
N ALA A 475 -25.19 0.29 2.89
CA ALA A 475 -23.82 0.73 3.20
C ALA A 475 -22.99 -0.39 3.86
N ASN A 476 -23.60 -1.10 4.80
CA ASN A 476 -22.97 -2.17 5.60
C ASN A 476 -23.19 -3.58 5.02
N ARG A 477 -23.37 -3.69 3.70
CA ARG A 477 -23.83 -4.94 3.09
C ARG A 477 -22.91 -6.15 3.32
N ASN A 478 -21.61 -5.94 3.46
CA ASN A 478 -20.64 -7.00 3.75
C ASN A 478 -20.70 -7.51 5.21
N ASP A 479 -21.37 -6.79 6.12
CA ASP A 479 -21.46 -7.20 7.52
C ASP A 479 -22.37 -8.44 7.72
N SER A 480 -23.11 -8.86 6.69
CA SER A 480 -24.03 -10.00 6.74
C SER A 480 -23.37 -11.35 7.09
N LEU A 481 -22.04 -11.47 7.00
CA LEU A 481 -21.32 -12.67 7.48
C LEU A 481 -21.52 -12.91 8.98
N ILE A 482 -21.80 -11.86 9.77
CA ILE A 482 -22.03 -12.00 11.23
C ILE A 482 -23.28 -12.82 11.56
N VAL A 483 -24.22 -12.89 10.63
CA VAL A 483 -25.42 -13.73 10.71
C VAL A 483 -25.35 -14.93 9.77
N ARG A 484 -24.12 -15.37 9.43
CA ARG A 484 -23.86 -16.53 8.57
C ARG A 484 -24.47 -16.41 7.17
N GLN A 485 -24.54 -15.19 6.65
CA GLN A 485 -25.12 -14.94 5.32
C GLN A 485 -24.13 -14.25 4.39
N SER A 486 -24.16 -14.63 3.12
CA SER A 486 -23.41 -13.95 2.06
C SER A 486 -24.31 -12.92 1.35
N PRO A 487 -23.92 -11.65 1.24
CA PRO A 487 -24.72 -10.66 0.56
C PRO A 487 -24.62 -10.88 -0.95
N ILE A 488 -25.77 -10.95 -1.65
CA ILE A 488 -25.83 -10.96 -3.11
C ILE A 488 -25.31 -9.64 -3.67
N LEU A 489 -25.77 -8.53 -3.07
CA LEU A 489 -25.30 -7.20 -3.36
C LEU A 489 -24.18 -6.87 -2.38
N CYS A 490 -22.95 -7.26 -2.68
CA CYS A 490 -21.77 -7.04 -1.84
C CYS A 490 -21.07 -5.70 -2.16
N TYR A 491 -20.17 -5.23 -1.29
CA TYR A 491 -19.21 -4.18 -1.61
C TYR A 491 -17.98 -4.84 -2.23
N GLU A 492 -17.99 -4.98 -3.55
CA GLU A 492 -16.87 -5.54 -4.30
C GLU A 492 -16.60 -4.73 -5.58
N PRO A 493 -15.70 -3.74 -5.50
CA PRO A 493 -15.40 -2.87 -6.62
C PRO A 493 -14.88 -3.61 -7.85
N ILE A 494 -14.30 -4.82 -7.76
CA ILE A 494 -13.75 -5.53 -8.94
C ILE A 494 -14.80 -5.75 -10.05
N PHE A 495 -16.07 -5.92 -9.67
CA PHE A 495 -17.21 -5.98 -10.59
C PHE A 495 -17.81 -4.61 -10.94
N GLY A 496 -17.14 -3.54 -10.52
CA GLY A 496 -17.54 -2.16 -10.58
C GLY A 496 -18.28 -1.67 -9.34
N TYR A 497 -18.24 -0.35 -9.08
CA TYR A 497 -18.79 0.27 -7.87
C TYR A 497 -20.30 0.04 -7.68
N ARG A 498 -21.02 -0.29 -8.76
CA ARG A 498 -22.44 -0.66 -8.77
C ARG A 498 -22.69 -2.11 -9.24
N LEU A 499 -21.67 -2.96 -9.19
CA LEU A 499 -21.73 -4.36 -9.65
C LEU A 499 -22.11 -4.51 -11.14
N GLY A 500 -21.76 -3.53 -11.98
CA GLY A 500 -22.15 -3.50 -13.40
C GLY A 500 -21.61 -4.66 -14.24
N ARG A 501 -20.51 -5.31 -13.80
CA ARG A 501 -19.92 -6.49 -14.43
C ARG A 501 -20.09 -7.76 -13.60
N PHE A 502 -20.88 -7.71 -12.53
CA PHE A 502 -21.12 -8.86 -11.68
C PHE A 502 -21.94 -9.91 -12.45
N PRO A 503 -21.46 -11.17 -12.58
CA PRO A 503 -22.21 -12.17 -13.30
C PRO A 503 -23.32 -12.71 -12.41
N TRP A 504 -24.50 -12.07 -12.45
CA TRP A 504 -25.64 -12.37 -11.59
C TRP A 504 -25.96 -13.86 -11.52
N ARG A 505 -26.16 -14.50 -12.68
CA ARG A 505 -26.65 -15.89 -12.78
C ARG A 505 -27.91 -16.09 -11.88
N PRO A 506 -28.46 -17.28 -11.64
CA PRO A 506 -29.71 -17.39 -10.87
C PRO A 506 -29.46 -17.37 -9.34
N LEU A 507 -28.72 -16.37 -8.85
CA LEU A 507 -28.48 -16.19 -7.42
C LEU A 507 -29.72 -15.59 -6.75
N ARG A 508 -30.23 -16.22 -5.69
CA ARG A 508 -31.46 -15.80 -5.00
C ARG A 508 -31.26 -15.73 -3.49
N PRO A 509 -31.99 -14.84 -2.77
CA PRO A 509 -32.02 -14.88 -1.32
C PRO A 509 -32.57 -16.23 -0.83
N GLY A 510 -31.99 -16.79 0.23
CA GLY A 510 -32.36 -18.10 0.77
C GLY A 510 -31.16 -19.02 1.01
N PRO A 511 -31.38 -20.29 1.39
CA PRO A 511 -30.30 -21.23 1.69
C PRO A 511 -29.27 -21.35 0.56
N ALA A 512 -28.00 -21.47 0.93
CA ALA A 512 -26.89 -21.55 -0.03
C ALA A 512 -26.84 -22.91 -0.76
N ASP A 513 -27.29 -23.96 -0.08
CA ASP A 513 -27.40 -25.35 -0.57
C ASP A 513 -28.75 -25.66 -1.21
N MET A 514 -29.62 -24.66 -1.39
CA MET A 514 -30.87 -24.83 -2.14
C MET A 514 -30.57 -25.18 -3.60
N SER A 515 -31.10 -26.31 -4.08
CA SER A 515 -31.04 -26.68 -5.49
C SER A 515 -32.18 -26.06 -6.30
N PHE A 516 -31.89 -25.57 -7.51
CA PHE A 516 -32.91 -25.06 -8.44
C PHE A 516 -33.26 -26.05 -9.54
N GLU A 517 -34.37 -25.78 -10.24
CA GLU A 517 -34.78 -26.39 -11.51
C GLU A 517 -33.75 -26.09 -12.61
N LYS A 518 -32.57 -26.74 -12.55
CA LYS A 518 -31.47 -26.79 -13.55
C LYS A 518 -30.21 -27.53 -13.05
N ASN A 519 -30.32 -28.37 -12.01
CA ASN A 519 -29.19 -29.14 -11.45
C ASN A 519 -28.02 -28.29 -10.93
N ILE A 520 -28.31 -27.14 -10.33
CA ILE A 520 -27.31 -26.26 -9.70
C ILE A 520 -27.78 -25.81 -8.31
N PHE A 521 -26.82 -25.49 -7.45
CA PHE A 521 -27.04 -24.90 -6.13
C PHE A 521 -27.14 -23.37 -6.18
N ASN A 522 -27.71 -22.77 -5.14
CA ASN A 522 -27.83 -21.34 -4.97
C ASN A 522 -26.52 -20.67 -4.53
N PHE A 523 -25.37 -21.13 -5.03
CA PHE A 523 -24.06 -20.56 -4.66
C PHE A 523 -23.09 -20.65 -5.83
N LYS A 524 -22.25 -19.62 -5.99
CA LYS A 524 -21.29 -19.54 -7.09
C LYS A 524 -20.10 -20.45 -6.83
N ASN A 525 -19.57 -21.07 -7.88
CA ASN A 525 -18.29 -21.77 -7.84
C ASN A 525 -17.17 -20.77 -8.16
N PRO A 526 -16.37 -20.34 -7.17
CA PRO A 526 -15.40 -19.29 -7.40
C PRO A 526 -14.17 -19.74 -8.22
N ALA A 527 -13.95 -21.04 -8.41
CA ALA A 527 -12.93 -21.52 -9.36
C ALA A 527 -13.24 -21.05 -10.80
N CYS A 528 -14.52 -20.93 -11.14
CA CYS A 528 -14.98 -20.45 -12.45
C CYS A 528 -14.66 -18.98 -12.72
N TYR A 529 -14.37 -18.19 -11.67
CA TYR A 529 -13.90 -16.81 -11.85
C TYR A 529 -12.42 -16.73 -12.23
N VAL A 530 -11.63 -17.76 -11.94
CA VAL A 530 -10.16 -17.70 -12.02
C VAL A 530 -9.65 -18.54 -13.18
N TYR A 531 -10.10 -19.79 -13.27
CA TYR A 531 -9.67 -20.77 -14.28
C TYR A 531 -10.89 -21.44 -14.92
N PRO A 532 -11.74 -20.68 -15.64
CA PRO A 532 -12.98 -21.21 -16.22
C PRO A 532 -12.73 -22.36 -17.19
N ASP A 533 -11.72 -22.27 -18.04
CA ASP A 533 -11.42 -23.28 -19.06
C ASP A 533 -10.96 -24.59 -18.41
N GLU A 534 -10.05 -24.52 -17.43
CA GLU A 534 -9.55 -25.70 -16.70
C GLU A 534 -10.64 -26.37 -15.86
N ASN A 535 -11.63 -25.60 -15.37
CA ASN A 535 -12.73 -26.12 -14.55
C ASN A 535 -14.02 -26.37 -15.36
N GLN A 536 -13.95 -26.30 -16.70
CA GLN A 536 -15.06 -26.56 -17.63
C GLN A 536 -16.33 -25.76 -17.28
N CYS A 537 -16.17 -24.47 -16.99
CA CYS A 537 -17.26 -23.58 -16.63
C CYS A 537 -17.05 -22.17 -17.17
N LYS A 538 -18.03 -21.29 -16.95
CA LYS A 538 -17.95 -19.86 -17.31
C LYS A 538 -17.89 -19.00 -16.05
N PRO A 539 -17.28 -17.81 -16.12
CA PRO A 539 -17.26 -16.89 -14.99
C PRO A 539 -18.64 -16.65 -14.37
N GLY A 540 -18.70 -16.83 -13.04
CA GLY A 540 -19.90 -16.68 -12.22
C GLY A 540 -20.85 -17.88 -12.18
N ASP A 541 -20.53 -18.99 -12.86
CA ASP A 541 -21.32 -20.23 -12.79
C ASP A 541 -21.43 -20.75 -11.34
N HIS A 542 -22.50 -21.51 -11.09
CA HIS A 542 -22.84 -22.05 -9.79
C HIS A 542 -22.24 -23.44 -9.58
N PHE A 543 -22.16 -23.88 -8.33
CA PHE A 543 -21.89 -25.28 -8.04
C PHE A 543 -23.00 -26.15 -8.63
N ARG A 544 -22.61 -27.24 -9.30
CA ARG A 544 -23.52 -28.27 -9.79
C ARG A 544 -23.91 -29.26 -8.68
N LEU A 545 -24.96 -30.04 -8.88
CA LEU A 545 -25.40 -31.05 -7.90
C LEU A 545 -24.31 -32.09 -7.56
N ASP A 546 -23.51 -32.50 -8.55
CA ASP A 546 -22.37 -33.41 -8.36
C ASP A 546 -21.22 -32.78 -7.54
N GLN A 547 -21.25 -31.46 -7.33
CA GLN A 547 -20.25 -30.71 -6.57
C GLN A 547 -20.71 -30.35 -5.15
N HIS A 548 -21.78 -30.98 -4.64
CA HIS A 548 -22.31 -30.69 -3.30
C HIS A 548 -21.25 -30.74 -2.19
N ALA A 549 -20.34 -31.73 -2.23
CA ALA A 549 -19.26 -31.83 -1.26
C ALA A 549 -18.27 -30.65 -1.32
N GLN A 550 -17.98 -30.12 -2.52
CA GLN A 550 -17.12 -28.94 -2.70
C GLN A 550 -17.81 -27.68 -2.17
N LEU A 551 -19.12 -27.53 -2.45
CA LEU A 551 -19.94 -26.45 -1.91
C LEU A 551 -19.91 -26.45 -0.37
N MET A 552 -20.18 -27.60 0.25
CA MET A 552 -20.21 -27.69 1.72
C MET A 552 -18.84 -27.41 2.36
N LYS A 553 -17.74 -27.81 1.69
CA LYS A 553 -16.39 -27.41 2.11
C LYS A 553 -16.22 -25.90 2.06
N LEU A 554 -16.56 -25.25 0.94
CA LEU A 554 -16.45 -23.80 0.81
C LEU A 554 -17.29 -23.05 1.85
N LEU A 555 -18.56 -23.44 2.04
CA LEU A 555 -19.46 -22.80 3.00
C LEU A 555 -18.96 -22.90 4.44
N ARG A 556 -18.17 -23.93 4.77
CA ARG A 556 -17.56 -24.17 6.08
C ARG A 556 -16.07 -23.77 6.12
N TYR A 557 -15.64 -22.88 5.22
CA TYR A 557 -14.27 -22.37 5.19
C TYR A 557 -13.17 -23.44 4.99
N HIS A 558 -13.51 -24.62 4.46
CA HIS A 558 -12.51 -25.63 4.09
C HIS A 558 -12.06 -25.48 2.63
N PRO A 559 -10.77 -25.75 2.33
CA PRO A 559 -10.32 -25.86 0.95
C PRO A 559 -11.02 -27.03 0.25
N TYR A 560 -11.27 -26.85 -1.04
CA TYR A 560 -11.74 -27.91 -1.94
C TYR A 560 -10.83 -27.97 -3.16
N GLU A 561 -10.81 -29.12 -3.82
CA GLU A 561 -9.99 -29.34 -5.01
C GLU A 561 -10.62 -28.68 -6.24
N PHE A 562 -9.78 -28.01 -7.03
CA PHE A 562 -10.14 -27.36 -8.29
C PHE A 562 -8.92 -27.36 -9.22
N GLU A 563 -9.14 -27.21 -10.52
CA GLU A 563 -8.06 -27.21 -11.48
C GLU A 563 -7.41 -25.83 -11.59
N MET A 564 -6.07 -25.84 -11.63
CA MET A 564 -5.25 -24.64 -11.84
C MET A 564 -4.54 -24.73 -13.19
N SER A 565 -4.39 -23.59 -13.85
CA SER A 565 -3.59 -23.48 -15.06
C SER A 565 -2.13 -23.90 -14.84
N THR A 566 -1.47 -24.38 -15.90
CA THR A 566 -0.04 -24.71 -15.88
C THR A 566 0.81 -23.51 -15.46
N ALA A 567 0.44 -22.31 -15.91
CA ALA A 567 1.10 -21.06 -15.51
C ALA A 567 1.04 -20.84 -13.99
N GLN A 568 -0.11 -21.09 -13.37
CA GLN A 568 -0.24 -20.97 -11.91
C GLN A 568 0.58 -22.03 -11.17
N LYS A 569 0.59 -23.29 -11.65
CA LYS A 569 1.39 -24.37 -11.05
C LYS A 569 2.89 -24.01 -11.07
N ILE A 570 3.40 -23.47 -12.18
CA ILE A 570 4.76 -22.96 -12.30
C ILE A 570 5.00 -21.76 -11.36
N ALA A 571 4.07 -20.81 -11.33
CA ALA A 571 4.17 -19.61 -10.49
C ALA A 571 4.23 -19.94 -8.99
N ASN A 572 3.51 -20.98 -8.54
CA ASN A 572 3.57 -21.50 -7.17
C ASN A 572 4.98 -21.99 -6.83
N VAL A 573 5.60 -22.78 -7.71
CA VAL A 573 6.96 -23.30 -7.50
C VAL A 573 7.99 -22.17 -7.51
N VAL A 574 7.91 -21.25 -8.47
CA VAL A 574 8.81 -20.09 -8.57
C VAL A 574 8.70 -19.21 -7.31
N SER A 575 7.48 -18.92 -6.86
CA SER A 575 7.22 -18.12 -5.67
C SER A 575 7.83 -18.76 -4.42
N LEU A 576 7.60 -20.05 -4.21
CA LEU A 576 8.13 -20.76 -3.06
C LEU A 576 9.67 -20.84 -3.09
N ALA A 577 10.25 -21.19 -4.24
CA ALA A 577 11.70 -21.27 -4.40
C ALA A 577 12.39 -19.91 -4.21
N ALA A 578 11.82 -18.84 -4.77
CA ALA A 578 12.33 -17.49 -4.63
C ALA A 578 12.22 -17.00 -3.17
N LEU A 579 11.10 -17.27 -2.49
CA LEU A 579 10.93 -16.94 -1.08
C LEU A 579 11.94 -17.68 -0.21
N ALA A 580 12.09 -19.00 -0.40
CA ALA A 580 13.06 -19.80 0.34
C ALA A 580 14.50 -19.30 0.11
N GLY A 581 14.88 -19.03 -1.14
CA GLY A 581 16.18 -18.46 -1.49
C GLY A 581 16.44 -17.10 -0.84
N ALA A 582 15.46 -16.20 -0.88
CA ALA A 582 15.54 -14.88 -0.24
C ALA A 582 15.71 -14.99 1.28
N MET A 583 14.95 -15.87 1.92
CA MET A 583 15.04 -16.13 3.37
C MET A 583 16.40 -16.72 3.75
N LEU A 584 16.92 -17.67 2.98
CA LEU A 584 18.27 -18.23 3.20
C LEU A 584 19.35 -17.17 3.05
N CYS A 585 19.26 -16.28 2.05
CA CYS A 585 20.21 -15.19 1.86
C CYS A 585 20.18 -14.20 3.04
N LEU A 586 19.00 -13.90 3.58
CA LEU A 586 18.86 -13.08 4.78
C LEU A 586 19.46 -13.73 6.01
N LEU A 587 19.12 -15.00 6.28
CA LEU A 587 19.64 -15.76 7.43
C LEU A 587 21.17 -15.87 7.37
N ALA A 588 21.72 -16.19 6.20
CA ALA A 588 23.16 -16.28 6.01
C ALA A 588 23.86 -14.94 6.24
N ASN A 589 23.25 -13.82 5.82
CA ASN A 589 23.78 -12.48 6.08
C ASN A 589 23.74 -12.13 7.58
N LEU A 590 22.68 -12.51 8.30
CA LEU A 590 22.58 -12.31 9.75
C LEU A 590 23.66 -13.11 10.49
N VAL A 591 23.85 -14.39 10.15
CA VAL A 591 24.87 -15.25 10.77
C VAL A 591 26.28 -14.70 10.54
N VAL A 592 26.61 -14.30 9.32
CA VAL A 592 27.92 -13.71 8.98
C VAL A 592 28.12 -12.34 9.66
N GLY A 593 27.04 -11.61 9.93
CA GLY A 593 27.08 -10.35 10.68
C GLY A 593 27.33 -10.53 12.18
N ILE A 594 26.96 -11.68 12.75
CA ILE A 594 27.11 -12.02 14.18
C ILE A 594 28.50 -12.63 14.46
N MET A 595 29.13 -13.30 13.49
CA MET A 595 30.48 -13.86 13.68
C MET A 595 31.52 -12.76 13.96
N PRO A 596 32.30 -12.85 15.07
CA PRO A 596 33.33 -11.88 15.39
C PRO A 596 34.36 -11.78 14.26
N SER A 597 34.82 -10.56 13.97
CA SER A 597 35.82 -10.26 12.94
C SER A 597 37.19 -10.95 13.11
N GLY A 598 37.39 -11.70 14.21
CA GLY A 598 38.62 -12.44 14.50
C GLY A 598 38.87 -13.71 13.67
N PHE A 599 37.91 -14.16 12.87
CA PHE A 599 38.07 -15.35 12.00
C PHE A 599 38.24 -15.04 10.51
N ARG A 600 38.25 -13.76 10.12
CA ARG A 600 38.60 -13.37 8.74
C ARG A 600 40.12 -13.40 8.61
N GLY A 601 40.64 -14.58 8.26
CA GLY A 601 42.05 -14.81 8.02
C GLY A 601 42.68 -13.68 7.20
N THR A 602 43.64 -13.03 7.83
CA THR A 602 44.60 -12.11 7.22
C THR A 602 45.38 -12.86 6.13
N ARG A 603 44.95 -12.77 4.88
CA ARG A 603 45.91 -12.81 3.76
C ARG A 603 46.47 -11.40 3.58
N HIS A 604 47.39 -11.04 4.49
CA HIS A 604 48.49 -10.17 4.10
C HIS A 604 49.32 -10.98 3.09
N LEU A 605 49.09 -10.75 1.80
CA LEU A 605 50.09 -11.07 0.79
C LEU A 605 50.95 -9.82 0.66
N GLY A 606 52.12 -9.87 1.31
CA GLY A 606 53.22 -8.97 1.05
C GLY A 606 53.97 -9.42 -0.20
N LYS A 607 54.03 -8.55 -1.20
CA LYS A 607 55.20 -8.06 -1.95
C LYS A 607 54.70 -7.34 -3.19
#